data_AF-A0A2P0QJC1-F1
#
_entry.id   AF-A0A2P0QJC1-F1
#
_cell.length_a   1.000
_cell.length_b   1.000
_cell.length_c   1.000
_cell.angle_alpha   90.00
_cell.angle_beta   90.00
_cell.angle_gamma   90.00
#
_symmetry.space_group_name_H-M   'P 1'
#
loop_
_entity.id
_entity.type
_entity.pdbx_description
1 polymer ?
#
loop_
_entity_poly.entity_id
_entity_poly.type
_entity_poly.pdbx_seq_one_letter_code
_entity_poly.pdbx_strand_id
1 'polypeptide(L)'
;MKRIGRFWSVVLTLVIIYALIRWGIPAASREITTLPFPLPVPGALIFIYMMLALVAMFLLVTFSDEAMADFLRPIKALLRAEFGKLPRTAALVLVPFIAGWQVYEVTVPRVELPVSLRIQHPSSNFPRANEDLKNPFSDPSDADIDVFIAEAEAGEVTLIPQVMDDVELWMDETEPDHMLEFLPFEPVKAFLAQLAAGEVDREVARAALVEKTLFEGRALYSMNCRPCHGDSVAGDGPMADGFKLRPINFTDNGTIETIVEGYTFWRVENGGPGLPTEATPWDSAMPQWKLNLTEEERWKIIMAEYDLAEKTPRIPEGH
;
A
#
# COMPACT_ATOMS: atom_id res chain seq x y z
N MET A 1 32.93 -40.83 -2.45
CA MET A 1 31.71 -40.08 -2.03
C MET A 1 30.55 -40.53 -2.91
N LYS A 2 29.42 -41.01 -2.35
CA LYS A 2 28.23 -41.34 -3.16
C LYS A 2 27.69 -40.04 -3.78
N ARG A 3 27.55 -39.99 -5.11
CA ARG A 3 26.89 -38.87 -5.79
C ARG A 3 25.43 -38.80 -5.33
N ILE A 4 25.04 -37.65 -4.78
CA ILE A 4 23.63 -37.33 -4.50
C ILE A 4 22.89 -37.32 -5.86
N GLY A 5 21.74 -38.00 -5.94
CA GLY A 5 20.96 -38.03 -7.17
C GLY A 5 20.43 -36.64 -7.53
N ARG A 6 20.28 -36.36 -8.83
CA ARG A 6 19.89 -35.03 -9.34
C ARG A 6 18.66 -34.44 -8.66
N PHE A 7 17.64 -35.25 -8.37
CA PHE A 7 16.46 -34.81 -7.60
C PHE A 7 16.82 -34.16 -6.26
N TRP A 8 17.65 -34.83 -5.47
CA TRP A 8 18.06 -34.35 -4.16
C TRP A 8 19.02 -33.16 -4.26
N SER A 9 19.83 -33.08 -5.32
CA SER A 9 20.62 -31.89 -5.62
C SER A 9 19.72 -30.67 -5.88
N VAL A 10 18.66 -30.83 -6.69
CA VAL A 10 17.66 -29.77 -6.95
C VAL A 10 17.01 -29.28 -5.67
N VAL A 11 16.47 -30.21 -4.87
CA VAL A 11 15.81 -29.88 -3.60
C VAL A 11 16.79 -29.16 -2.67
N LEU A 12 18.00 -29.69 -2.52
CA LEU A 12 19.02 -29.09 -1.65
C LEU A 12 19.42 -27.68 -2.11
N THR A 13 19.63 -27.48 -3.41
CA THR A 13 19.95 -26.16 -3.97
C THR A 13 18.85 -25.14 -3.68
N LEU A 14 17.58 -25.50 -3.93
CA LEU A 14 16.46 -24.60 -3.65
C LEU A 14 16.32 -24.29 -2.16
N VAL A 15 16.51 -25.28 -1.28
CA VAL A 15 16.49 -25.09 0.17
C VAL A 15 17.62 -24.17 0.63
N ILE A 16 18.83 -24.33 0.08
CA ILE A 16 19.97 -23.46 0.39
C ILE A 16 19.70 -22.03 -0.07
N ILE A 17 19.20 -21.83 -1.30
CA ILE A 17 18.86 -20.49 -1.82
C ILE A 17 17.81 -19.84 -0.92
N TYR A 18 16.72 -20.56 -0.61
CA TYR A 18 15.69 -20.06 0.30
C TYR A 18 16.29 -19.69 1.67
N ALA A 19 17.14 -20.53 2.24
CA ALA A 19 17.76 -20.26 3.53
C ALA A 19 18.70 -19.04 3.50
N LEU A 20 19.47 -18.88 2.43
CA LEU A 20 20.33 -17.72 2.22
C LEU A 20 19.51 -16.44 2.11
N ILE A 21 18.40 -16.44 1.39
CA ILE A 21 17.54 -15.26 1.26
C ILE A 21 16.82 -14.97 2.57
N ARG A 22 16.23 -16.00 3.20
CA ARG A 22 15.40 -15.84 4.39
C ARG A 22 16.19 -15.49 5.65
N TRP A 23 17.40 -16.02 5.80
CA TRP A 23 18.23 -15.87 7.00
C TRP A 23 19.62 -15.30 6.72
N GLY A 24 20.26 -15.67 5.61
CA GLY A 24 21.59 -15.18 5.25
C GLY A 24 21.64 -13.68 4.97
N ILE A 25 20.74 -13.16 4.13
CA ILE A 25 20.68 -11.73 3.78
C ILE A 25 20.36 -10.88 5.02
N PRO A 26 19.33 -11.20 5.84
CA PRO A 26 19.07 -10.43 7.06
C PRO A 26 20.22 -10.49 8.07
N ALA A 27 20.96 -11.60 8.14
CA ALA A 27 22.16 -11.69 9.00
C ALA A 27 23.29 -10.79 8.47
N ALA A 28 23.56 -10.83 7.16
CA ALA A 28 24.57 -10.00 6.53
C ALA A 28 24.22 -8.51 6.56
N SER A 29 22.93 -8.15 6.48
CA SER A 29 22.51 -6.75 6.51
C SER A 29 22.87 -6.07 7.84
N ARG A 30 22.87 -6.81 8.96
CA ARG A 30 23.24 -6.28 10.28
C ARG A 30 24.69 -5.80 10.30
N GLU A 31 25.58 -6.60 9.71
CA GLU A 31 27.01 -6.28 9.64
C GLU A 31 27.30 -5.14 8.65
N ILE A 32 26.57 -5.08 7.53
CA ILE A 32 26.82 -4.11 6.45
C ILE A 32 26.24 -2.73 6.76
N THR A 33 25.04 -2.66 7.35
CA THR A 33 24.30 -1.39 7.52
C THR A 33 24.49 -0.75 8.88
N THR A 34 25.17 -1.42 9.83
CA THR A 34 25.34 -0.99 11.23
C THR A 34 24.04 -0.75 12.00
N LEU A 35 22.88 -1.13 11.42
CA LEU A 35 21.58 -1.03 12.08
C LEU A 35 21.47 -2.06 13.22
N PRO A 36 20.82 -1.72 14.34
CA PRO A 36 20.65 -2.64 15.46
C PRO A 36 19.71 -3.82 15.15
N PHE A 37 18.92 -3.74 14.07
CA PHE A 37 17.96 -4.75 13.63
C PHE A 37 18.26 -5.26 12.21
N PRO A 38 18.03 -6.55 11.92
CA PRO A 38 18.17 -7.09 10.56
C PRO A 38 17.11 -6.50 9.63
N LEU A 39 17.49 -6.20 8.38
CA LEU A 39 16.53 -5.81 7.34
C LEU A 39 15.87 -7.08 6.81
N PRO A 40 14.56 -7.31 7.08
CA PRO A 40 13.88 -8.48 6.58
C PRO A 40 13.73 -8.39 5.06
N VAL A 41 13.92 -9.50 4.37
CA VAL A 41 13.63 -9.57 2.93
C VAL A 41 12.11 -9.64 2.73
N PRO A 42 11.50 -8.70 1.98
CA PRO A 42 10.07 -8.73 1.67
C PRO A 42 9.64 -10.03 1.00
N GLY A 43 8.42 -10.51 1.30
CA GLY A 43 7.91 -11.78 0.77
C GLY A 43 7.90 -11.85 -0.76
N ALA A 44 7.58 -10.73 -1.43
CA ALA A 44 7.60 -10.63 -2.90
C ALA A 44 9.00 -10.88 -3.48
N LEU A 45 10.07 -10.37 -2.83
CA LEU A 45 11.44 -10.61 -3.26
C LEU A 45 11.83 -12.09 -3.09
N ILE A 46 11.48 -12.70 -1.95
CA ILE A 46 11.68 -14.15 -1.74
C ILE A 46 10.98 -14.93 -2.86
N PHE A 47 9.73 -14.59 -3.17
CA PHE A 47 8.96 -15.23 -4.22
C PHE A 47 9.63 -15.12 -5.59
N ILE A 48 10.04 -13.91 -6.02
CA ILE A 48 10.68 -13.68 -7.32
C ILE A 48 11.97 -14.50 -7.45
N TYR A 49 12.87 -14.42 -6.48
CA TYR A 49 14.14 -15.15 -6.54
C TYR A 49 13.95 -16.67 -6.50
N MET A 50 12.99 -17.17 -5.71
CA MET A 50 12.66 -18.59 -5.69
C MET A 50 12.04 -19.06 -7.00
N MET A 51 11.20 -18.25 -7.64
CA MET A 51 10.64 -18.53 -8.96
C MET A 51 11.75 -18.61 -10.02
N LEU A 52 12.67 -17.63 -10.04
CA LEU A 52 13.82 -17.64 -10.95
C LEU A 52 14.72 -18.85 -10.73
N ALA A 53 15.02 -19.19 -9.47
CA ALA A 53 15.81 -20.37 -9.12
C ALA A 53 15.12 -21.67 -9.56
N LEU A 54 13.79 -21.75 -9.41
CA LEU A 54 13.00 -22.88 -9.87
C LEU A 54 13.03 -23.02 -11.39
N VAL A 55 12.84 -21.91 -12.14
CA VAL A 55 12.94 -21.90 -13.61
C VAL A 55 14.33 -22.30 -14.07
N ALA A 56 15.39 -21.75 -13.47
CA ALA A 56 16.76 -22.11 -13.79
C ALA A 56 17.04 -23.61 -13.54
N MET A 57 16.53 -24.15 -12.43
CA MET A 57 16.71 -25.55 -12.10
C MET A 57 15.87 -26.48 -12.99
N PHE A 58 14.68 -26.04 -13.38
CA PHE A 58 13.87 -26.71 -14.40
C PHE A 58 14.62 -26.79 -15.74
N LEU A 59 15.23 -25.70 -16.19
CA LEU A 59 16.04 -25.69 -17.41
C LEU A 59 17.26 -26.63 -17.28
N LEU A 60 17.94 -26.63 -16.14
CA LEU A 60 19.09 -27.51 -15.90
C LEU A 60 18.70 -28.99 -15.97
N VAL A 61 17.54 -29.36 -15.41
CA VAL A 61 17.05 -30.74 -15.40
C VAL A 61 16.51 -31.17 -16.77
N THR A 62 15.88 -30.26 -17.51
CA THR A 62 15.30 -30.54 -18.84
C THR A 62 16.32 -30.51 -19.97
N PHE A 63 17.53 -29.99 -19.73
CA PHE A 63 18.57 -29.86 -20.73
C PHE A 63 19.05 -31.19 -21.34
N SER A 64 18.91 -32.33 -20.63
CA SER A 64 19.21 -33.65 -21.19
C SER A 64 18.30 -34.75 -20.70
N ASP A 65 18.04 -35.73 -21.56
CA ASP A 65 17.20 -36.89 -21.23
C ASP A 65 17.75 -37.69 -20.04
N GLU A 66 19.08 -37.78 -19.92
CA GLU A 66 19.74 -38.40 -18.77
C GLU A 66 19.47 -37.62 -17.47
N ALA A 67 19.52 -36.29 -17.51
CA ALA A 67 19.22 -35.44 -16.36
C ALA A 67 17.77 -35.54 -15.91
N MET A 68 16.84 -35.53 -16.87
CA MET A 68 15.42 -35.73 -16.62
C MET A 68 15.15 -37.13 -16.05
N ALA A 69 15.75 -38.18 -16.62
CA ALA A 69 15.56 -39.55 -16.16
C ALA A 69 16.10 -39.76 -14.74
N ASP A 70 17.28 -39.22 -14.43
CA ASP A 70 17.86 -39.23 -13.09
C ASP A 70 17.01 -38.46 -12.07
N PHE A 71 16.45 -37.31 -12.47
CA PHE A 71 15.58 -36.49 -11.63
C PHE A 71 14.25 -37.21 -11.32
N LEU A 72 13.63 -37.83 -12.31
CA LEU A 72 12.37 -38.54 -12.14
C LEU A 72 12.52 -39.91 -11.45
N ARG A 73 13.74 -40.47 -11.37
CA ARG A 73 14.01 -41.78 -10.79
C ARG A 73 13.38 -41.98 -9.40
N PRO A 74 13.61 -41.11 -8.39
CA PRO A 74 12.99 -41.26 -7.07
C PRO A 74 11.47 -41.13 -7.09
N ILE A 75 10.90 -40.28 -7.95
CA ILE A 75 9.44 -40.12 -8.09
C ILE A 75 8.82 -41.41 -8.65
N LYS A 76 9.40 -41.95 -9.73
CA LYS A 76 8.96 -43.21 -10.35
C LYS A 76 9.11 -44.37 -9.37
N ALA A 77 10.22 -44.44 -8.62
CA ALA A 77 10.43 -45.44 -7.57
C ALA A 77 9.37 -45.37 -6.47
N LEU A 78 9.00 -44.16 -6.02
CA LEU A 78 7.92 -43.94 -5.05
C LEU A 78 6.56 -44.42 -5.60
N LEU A 79 6.21 -44.06 -6.84
CA LEU A 79 4.94 -44.46 -7.47
C LEU A 79 4.87 -45.97 -7.71
N ARG A 80 6.00 -46.62 -8.00
CA ARG A 80 6.12 -48.08 -8.11
C ARG A 80 6.13 -48.81 -6.77
N ALA A 81 6.05 -48.08 -5.65
CA ALA A 81 6.16 -48.61 -4.29
C ALA A 81 7.48 -49.33 -4.00
N GLU A 82 8.58 -48.94 -4.65
CA GLU A 82 9.92 -49.50 -4.40
C GLU A 82 10.42 -49.19 -2.98
N PHE A 83 9.95 -48.09 -2.39
CA PHE A 83 10.20 -47.74 -0.98
C PHE A 83 9.16 -48.33 -0.01
N GLY A 84 8.22 -49.13 -0.50
CA GLY A 84 7.12 -49.71 0.28
C GLY A 84 5.74 -49.10 -0.06
N LYS A 85 4.67 -49.83 0.30
CA LYS A 85 3.28 -49.41 0.04
C LYS A 85 2.87 -48.19 0.86
N LEU A 86 3.33 -48.12 2.11
CA LEU A 86 2.99 -47.07 3.06
C LEU A 86 3.44 -45.67 2.61
N PRO A 87 4.73 -45.42 2.26
CA PRO A 87 5.15 -44.09 1.80
C PRO A 87 4.49 -43.67 0.49
N ARG A 88 4.20 -44.61 -0.42
CA ARG A 88 3.44 -44.33 -1.64
C ARG A 88 2.02 -43.84 -1.32
N THR A 89 1.28 -44.59 -0.49
CA THR A 89 -0.08 -44.22 -0.11
C THR A 89 -0.10 -42.88 0.63
N ALA A 90 0.87 -42.64 1.53
CA ALA A 90 1.01 -41.37 2.21
C ALA A 90 1.22 -40.21 1.22
N ALA A 91 2.12 -40.36 0.25
CA ALA A 91 2.33 -39.32 -0.76
C ALA A 91 1.07 -39.05 -1.62
N LEU A 92 0.38 -40.11 -2.06
CA LEU A 92 -0.83 -39.98 -2.89
C LEU A 92 -2.03 -39.37 -2.15
N VAL A 93 -2.06 -39.43 -0.81
CA VAL A 93 -3.12 -38.82 0.00
C VAL A 93 -2.73 -37.42 0.47
N LEU A 94 -1.52 -37.27 1.01
CA LEU A 94 -1.07 -36.01 1.61
C LEU A 94 -0.84 -34.93 0.55
N VAL A 95 -0.30 -35.26 -0.62
CA VAL A 95 -0.01 -34.24 -1.65
C VAL A 95 -1.31 -33.57 -2.15
N PRO A 96 -2.36 -34.31 -2.57
CA PRO A 96 -3.62 -33.68 -2.93
C PRO A 96 -4.31 -32.97 -1.77
N PHE A 97 -4.22 -33.52 -0.54
CA PHE A 97 -4.79 -32.87 0.64
C PHE A 97 -4.14 -31.52 0.93
N ILE A 98 -2.81 -31.43 0.92
CA ILE A 98 -2.07 -30.18 1.15
C ILE A 98 -2.38 -29.18 0.04
N ALA A 99 -2.42 -29.62 -1.22
CA ALA A 99 -2.77 -28.75 -2.34
C ALA A 99 -4.20 -28.20 -2.19
N GLY A 100 -5.17 -29.05 -1.85
CA GLY A 100 -6.55 -28.65 -1.59
C GLY A 100 -6.67 -27.69 -0.40
N TRP A 101 -5.94 -27.95 0.69
CA TRP A 101 -5.89 -27.07 1.85
C TRP A 101 -5.32 -25.69 1.51
N GLN A 102 -4.23 -25.63 0.75
CA GLN A 102 -3.65 -24.36 0.31
C GLN A 102 -4.62 -23.57 -0.56
N VAL A 103 -5.31 -24.23 -1.51
CA VAL A 103 -6.33 -23.58 -2.31
C VAL A 103 -7.47 -23.06 -1.42
N TYR A 104 -7.93 -23.87 -0.45
CA TYR A 104 -8.97 -23.47 0.49
C TYR A 104 -8.57 -22.25 1.31
N GLU A 105 -7.36 -22.21 1.88
CA GLU A 105 -6.87 -21.06 2.66
C GLU A 105 -6.82 -19.76 1.85
N VAL A 106 -6.49 -19.85 0.56
CA VAL A 106 -6.42 -18.69 -0.34
C VAL A 106 -7.79 -18.25 -0.84
N THR A 107 -8.75 -19.18 -0.96
CA THR A 107 -10.06 -18.91 -1.59
C THR A 107 -11.21 -18.75 -0.60
N VAL A 108 -11.06 -19.23 0.64
CA VAL A 108 -12.14 -19.15 1.65
C VAL A 108 -12.34 -17.69 2.07
N PRO A 109 -13.57 -17.15 1.98
CA PRO A 109 -13.89 -15.84 2.52
C PRO A 109 -13.66 -15.81 4.04
N ARG A 110 -12.93 -14.80 4.52
CA ARG A 110 -12.74 -14.59 5.96
C ARG A 110 -13.83 -13.67 6.48
N VAL A 111 -14.49 -14.10 7.56
CA VAL A 111 -15.44 -13.25 8.29
C VAL A 111 -14.63 -12.21 9.05
N GLU A 112 -14.52 -11.01 8.49
CA GLU A 112 -13.97 -9.87 9.19
C GLU A 112 -15.03 -9.37 10.19
N LEU A 113 -14.66 -9.28 11.46
CA LEU A 113 -15.54 -8.70 12.48
C LEU A 113 -15.70 -7.21 12.18
N PRO A 114 -16.92 -6.64 12.27
CA PRO A 114 -17.15 -5.23 12.03
C PRO A 114 -16.22 -4.38 12.90
N VAL A 115 -15.52 -3.44 12.27
CA VAL A 115 -14.48 -2.61 12.88
C VAL A 115 -15.03 -1.69 13.96
N SER A 116 -16.36 -1.47 14.00
CA SER A 116 -17.07 -0.67 15.00
C SER A 116 -16.87 -1.12 16.46
N LEU A 117 -16.34 -2.33 16.70
CA LEU A 117 -15.93 -2.81 18.04
C LEU A 117 -14.47 -2.48 18.40
N ARG A 118 -13.65 -1.93 17.48
CA ARG A 118 -12.24 -1.60 17.70
C ARG A 118 -11.96 -0.11 17.87
N ILE A 119 -12.87 0.78 17.47
CA ILE A 119 -12.66 2.24 17.53
C ILE A 119 -13.88 2.88 18.18
N GLN A 120 -13.90 2.93 19.51
CA GLN A 120 -14.83 3.85 20.20
C GLN A 120 -14.11 4.92 21.01
N HIS A 121 -12.79 4.88 21.09
CA HIS A 121 -12.01 5.86 21.84
C HIS A 121 -10.68 6.08 21.10
N PRO A 122 -10.25 7.34 20.87
CA PRO A 122 -8.87 7.62 20.51
C PRO A 122 -7.94 6.89 21.47
N SER A 123 -6.83 6.38 20.94
CA SER A 123 -5.80 5.74 21.76
C SER A 123 -5.41 6.68 22.91
N SER A 124 -5.13 6.13 24.10
CA SER A 124 -4.89 6.89 25.35
C SER A 124 -3.74 7.92 25.27
N ASN A 125 -2.95 7.87 24.21
CA ASN A 125 -1.83 8.74 23.88
C ASN A 125 -2.17 9.84 22.85
N PHE A 126 -3.40 9.92 22.34
CA PHE A 126 -3.83 10.96 21.41
C PHE A 126 -3.74 12.33 22.10
N PRO A 127 -2.95 13.29 21.59
CA PRO A 127 -2.79 14.58 22.23
C PRO A 127 -4.10 15.38 22.17
N ARG A 128 -4.56 15.91 23.31
CA ARG A 128 -5.69 16.87 23.35
C ARG A 128 -5.48 18.06 22.44
N ALA A 129 -4.23 18.50 22.25
CA ALA A 129 -3.91 19.61 21.35
C ALA A 129 -4.33 19.34 19.89
N ASN A 130 -4.49 18.07 19.51
CA ASN A 130 -4.89 17.67 18.17
C ASN A 130 -6.41 17.42 18.07
N GLU A 131 -7.17 17.49 19.17
CA GLU A 131 -8.61 17.15 19.17
C GLU A 131 -9.44 18.12 18.32
N ASP A 132 -9.05 19.39 18.31
CA ASP A 132 -9.73 20.47 17.60
C ASP A 132 -9.12 20.80 16.23
N LEU A 133 -8.08 20.07 15.79
CA LEU A 133 -7.47 20.30 14.48
C LEU A 133 -8.45 19.96 13.37
N LYS A 134 -8.54 20.87 12.41
CA LYS A 134 -9.30 20.74 11.17
C LYS A 134 -8.37 20.94 9.99
N ASN A 135 -8.68 20.26 8.89
CA ASN A 135 -7.95 20.38 7.66
C ASN A 135 -8.16 21.78 7.04
N PRO A 136 -7.10 22.59 6.96
CA PRO A 136 -7.21 23.97 6.46
C PRO A 136 -7.58 24.03 4.98
N PHE A 137 -7.40 22.94 4.22
CA PHE A 137 -7.69 22.90 2.79
C PHE A 137 -9.12 22.48 2.45
N SER A 138 -9.87 21.95 3.42
CA SER A 138 -11.28 21.58 3.21
C SER A 138 -12.21 22.80 3.15
N ASP A 139 -11.80 23.91 3.75
CA ASP A 139 -12.50 25.19 3.71
C ASP A 139 -11.46 26.34 3.61
N PRO A 140 -10.94 26.61 2.39
CA PRO A 140 -9.91 27.63 2.20
C PRO A 140 -10.43 29.02 2.57
N SER A 141 -9.55 29.87 3.09
CA SER A 141 -9.92 31.24 3.46
C SER A 141 -10.14 32.11 2.22
N ASP A 142 -10.86 33.22 2.39
CA ASP A 142 -11.03 34.22 1.31
C ASP A 142 -9.69 34.70 0.75
N ALA A 143 -8.64 34.78 1.59
CA ALA A 143 -7.31 35.17 1.16
C ALA A 143 -6.66 34.08 0.26
N ASP A 144 -6.83 32.80 0.59
CA ASP A 144 -6.32 31.71 -0.23
C ASP A 144 -7.01 31.66 -1.59
N ILE A 145 -8.31 31.95 -1.62
CA ILE A 145 -9.10 32.02 -2.87
C ILE A 145 -8.64 33.21 -3.71
N ASP A 146 -8.46 34.39 -3.12
CA ASP A 146 -8.00 35.58 -3.84
C ASP A 146 -6.57 35.36 -4.42
N VAL A 147 -5.69 34.65 -3.70
CA VAL A 147 -4.37 34.25 -4.20
C VAL A 147 -4.49 33.27 -5.37
N PHE A 148 -5.33 32.24 -5.25
CA PHE A 148 -5.55 31.27 -6.32
C PHE A 148 -6.08 31.91 -7.61
N ILE A 149 -7.01 32.87 -7.49
CA ILE A 149 -7.52 33.62 -8.64
C ILE A 149 -6.37 34.41 -9.30
N ALA A 150 -5.56 35.13 -8.52
CA ALA A 150 -4.45 35.91 -9.05
C ALA A 150 -3.40 35.03 -9.75
N GLU A 151 -3.06 33.87 -9.17
CA GLU A 151 -2.16 32.90 -9.79
C GLU A 151 -2.73 32.34 -11.10
N ALA A 152 -4.05 32.07 -11.15
CA ALA A 152 -4.72 31.60 -12.37
C ALA A 152 -4.75 32.67 -13.47
N GLU A 153 -5.05 33.92 -13.13
CA GLU A 153 -4.99 35.04 -14.06
C GLU A 153 -3.58 35.27 -14.62
N ALA A 154 -2.55 35.02 -13.81
CA ALA A 154 -1.16 35.12 -14.22
C ALA A 154 -0.65 33.89 -15.00
N GLY A 155 -1.40 32.77 -15.01
CA GLY A 155 -0.92 31.49 -15.55
C GLY A 155 0.19 30.84 -14.72
N GLU A 156 0.28 31.20 -13.43
CA GLU A 156 1.35 30.79 -12.51
C GLU A 156 0.91 29.68 -11.53
N VAL A 157 -0.32 29.16 -11.68
CA VAL A 157 -0.79 28.04 -10.86
C VAL A 157 0.13 26.84 -11.05
N THR A 158 0.50 26.20 -9.95
CA THR A 158 1.33 24.98 -9.94
C THR A 158 0.67 23.86 -9.13
N LEU A 159 1.06 22.62 -9.40
CA LEU A 159 0.72 21.45 -8.59
C LEU A 159 1.91 21.03 -7.73
N ILE A 160 1.72 19.99 -6.91
CA ILE A 160 2.79 19.41 -6.12
C ILE A 160 3.97 18.95 -7.00
N PRO A 161 5.23 19.06 -6.55
CA PRO A 161 6.40 18.72 -7.36
C PRO A 161 6.38 17.30 -7.95
N GLN A 162 5.77 16.35 -7.25
CA GLN A 162 5.73 14.94 -7.62
C GLN A 162 4.92 14.65 -8.89
N VAL A 163 4.05 15.58 -9.34
CA VAL A 163 3.25 15.41 -10.58
C VAL A 163 3.65 16.40 -11.67
N MET A 164 4.56 17.33 -11.39
CA MET A 164 4.89 18.40 -12.35
C MET A 164 5.54 17.86 -13.63
N ASP A 165 6.40 16.85 -13.55
CA ASP A 165 7.00 16.22 -14.74
C ASP A 165 5.92 15.65 -15.69
N ASP A 166 4.84 15.05 -15.14
CA ASP A 166 3.72 14.53 -15.93
C ASP A 166 2.86 15.66 -16.51
N VAL A 167 2.67 16.75 -15.76
CA VAL A 167 1.96 17.96 -16.22
C VAL A 167 2.72 18.63 -17.36
N GLU A 168 4.03 18.81 -17.23
CA GLU A 168 4.88 19.41 -18.25
C GLU A 168 4.84 18.59 -19.56
N LEU A 169 4.97 17.27 -19.45
CA LEU A 169 4.84 16.38 -20.61
C LEU A 169 3.45 16.52 -21.26
N TRP A 170 2.39 16.56 -20.46
CA TRP A 170 1.03 16.74 -20.98
C TRP A 170 0.85 18.12 -21.65
N MET A 171 1.42 19.18 -21.08
CA MET A 171 1.38 20.52 -21.68
C MET A 171 2.10 20.57 -23.03
N ASP A 172 3.26 19.91 -23.15
CA ASP A 172 4.02 19.81 -24.40
C ASP A 172 3.25 19.01 -25.48
N GLU A 173 2.51 17.97 -25.09
CA GLU A 173 1.76 17.13 -26.02
C GLU A 173 0.42 17.73 -26.46
N THR A 174 -0.24 18.50 -25.59
CA THR A 174 -1.61 18.97 -25.80
C THR A 174 -1.74 20.47 -26.09
N GLU A 175 -0.68 21.24 -25.84
CA GLU A 175 -0.64 22.70 -26.03
C GLU A 175 -1.90 23.41 -25.49
N PRO A 176 -2.26 23.21 -24.20
CA PRO A 176 -3.47 23.77 -23.61
C PRO A 176 -3.36 25.30 -23.46
N ASP A 177 -4.50 25.98 -23.39
CA ASP A 177 -4.52 27.43 -23.14
C ASP A 177 -4.15 27.73 -21.67
N HIS A 178 -4.45 26.81 -20.75
CA HIS A 178 -4.15 26.96 -19.32
C HIS A 178 -3.77 25.63 -18.63
N MET A 179 -2.79 25.65 -17.73
CA MET A 179 -2.30 24.44 -17.00
C MET A 179 -3.44 23.67 -16.30
N LEU A 180 -4.35 24.39 -15.63
CA LEU A 180 -5.51 23.81 -14.95
C LEU A 180 -6.43 22.95 -15.84
N GLU A 181 -6.34 23.02 -17.17
CA GLU A 181 -7.04 22.07 -18.06
C GLU A 181 -6.57 20.62 -17.85
N PHE A 182 -5.39 20.41 -17.25
CA PHE A 182 -4.90 19.11 -16.77
C PHE A 182 -5.86 18.45 -15.76
N LEU A 183 -6.69 19.24 -15.09
CA LEU A 183 -7.69 18.79 -14.13
C LEU A 183 -9.09 18.82 -14.78
N PRO A 184 -9.52 17.74 -15.47
CA PRO A 184 -10.75 17.74 -16.28
C PRO A 184 -12.04 17.59 -15.43
N PHE A 185 -12.06 18.16 -14.22
CA PHE A 185 -13.18 18.11 -13.29
C PHE A 185 -14.10 19.32 -13.45
N GLU A 186 -15.39 19.14 -13.17
CA GLU A 186 -16.41 20.19 -13.40
C GLU A 186 -16.14 21.51 -12.65
N PRO A 187 -15.72 21.52 -11.37
CA PRO A 187 -15.39 22.76 -10.68
C PRO A 187 -14.30 23.57 -11.39
N VAL A 188 -13.25 22.89 -11.86
CA VAL A 188 -12.12 23.52 -12.55
C VAL A 188 -12.52 24.04 -13.93
N LYS A 189 -13.31 23.27 -14.70
CA LYS A 189 -13.87 23.73 -15.99
C LYS A 189 -14.75 24.97 -15.83
N ALA A 190 -15.61 24.98 -14.81
CA ALA A 190 -16.48 26.11 -14.53
C ALA A 190 -15.67 27.37 -14.20
N PHE A 191 -14.61 27.21 -13.39
CA PHE A 191 -13.68 28.28 -13.08
C PHE A 191 -12.94 28.80 -14.32
N LEU A 192 -12.38 27.91 -15.15
CA LEU A 192 -11.69 28.31 -16.39
C LEU A 192 -12.61 29.05 -17.37
N ALA A 193 -13.88 28.65 -17.47
CA ALA A 193 -14.86 29.35 -18.29
C ALA A 193 -15.13 30.78 -17.79
N GLN A 194 -15.17 30.98 -16.47
CA GLN A 194 -15.33 32.30 -15.86
C GLN A 194 -14.07 33.16 -15.98
N LEU A 195 -12.89 32.55 -15.80
CA LEU A 195 -11.60 33.20 -16.00
C LEU A 195 -11.48 33.74 -17.42
N ALA A 196 -11.85 32.94 -18.43
CA ALA A 196 -11.87 33.36 -19.83
C ALA A 196 -12.90 34.47 -20.12
N ALA A 197 -13.98 34.55 -19.35
CA ALA A 197 -14.99 35.61 -19.44
C ALA A 197 -14.58 36.91 -18.71
N GLY A 198 -13.54 36.88 -17.87
CA GLY A 198 -13.07 38.01 -17.08
C GLY A 198 -13.93 38.34 -15.84
N GLU A 199 -14.86 37.46 -15.47
CA GLU A 199 -15.72 37.60 -14.29
C GLU A 199 -15.72 36.28 -13.51
N VAL A 200 -14.93 36.22 -12.44
CA VAL A 200 -14.79 35.03 -11.58
C VAL A 200 -15.64 35.19 -10.32
N ASP A 201 -16.58 34.27 -10.13
CA ASP A 201 -17.33 34.11 -8.89
C ASP A 201 -16.47 33.40 -7.84
N ARG A 202 -16.48 33.93 -6.61
CA ARG A 202 -15.62 33.43 -5.53
C ARG A 202 -15.96 32.00 -5.12
N GLU A 203 -17.21 31.59 -5.16
CA GLU A 203 -17.60 30.22 -4.80
C GLU A 203 -17.18 29.21 -5.87
N VAL A 204 -17.19 29.63 -7.14
CA VAL A 204 -16.63 28.83 -8.23
C VAL A 204 -15.12 28.68 -8.11
N ALA A 205 -14.41 29.77 -7.77
CA ALA A 205 -12.98 29.72 -7.48
C ALA A 205 -12.65 28.85 -6.26
N ARG A 206 -13.43 28.95 -5.17
CA ARG A 206 -13.34 28.08 -3.99
C ARG A 206 -13.44 26.60 -4.38
N ALA A 207 -14.46 26.24 -5.16
CA ALA A 207 -14.68 24.87 -5.59
C ALA A 207 -13.53 24.33 -6.47
N ALA A 208 -12.99 25.16 -7.37
CA ALA A 208 -11.84 24.79 -8.19
C ALA A 208 -10.55 24.63 -7.37
N LEU A 209 -10.29 25.51 -6.39
CA LEU A 209 -9.15 25.39 -5.47
C LEU A 209 -9.24 24.12 -4.62
N VAL A 210 -10.43 23.81 -4.11
CA VAL A 210 -10.72 22.57 -3.37
C VAL A 210 -10.45 21.35 -4.24
N GLU A 211 -10.94 21.33 -5.48
CA GLU A 211 -10.72 20.19 -6.40
C GLU A 211 -9.23 20.04 -6.78
N LYS A 212 -8.51 21.15 -7.03
CA LYS A 212 -7.05 21.14 -7.23
C LYS A 212 -6.34 20.50 -6.05
N THR A 213 -6.69 20.92 -4.83
CA THR A 213 -6.06 20.43 -3.62
C THR A 213 -6.38 18.96 -3.35
N LEU A 214 -7.62 18.56 -3.66
CA LEU A 214 -8.07 17.18 -3.59
C LEU A 214 -7.33 16.29 -4.60
N PHE A 215 -7.10 16.76 -5.82
CA PHE A 215 -6.29 16.05 -6.81
C PHE A 215 -4.86 15.81 -6.29
N GLU A 216 -4.20 16.84 -5.76
CA GLU A 216 -2.86 16.71 -5.16
C GLU A 216 -2.87 15.70 -4.02
N GLY A 217 -3.90 15.72 -3.17
CA GLY A 217 -4.13 14.74 -2.12
C GLY A 217 -4.26 13.31 -2.64
N ARG A 218 -5.06 13.08 -3.69
CA ARG A 218 -5.25 11.77 -4.34
C ARG A 218 -3.94 11.27 -4.96
N ALA A 219 -3.15 12.16 -5.57
CA ALA A 219 -1.83 11.83 -6.10
C ALA A 219 -0.87 11.38 -4.97
N LEU A 220 -0.78 12.17 -3.90
CA LEU A 220 0.03 11.83 -2.71
C LEU A 220 -0.43 10.52 -2.06
N TYR A 221 -1.72 10.28 -1.95
CA TYR A 221 -2.29 9.03 -1.46
C TYR A 221 -1.86 7.85 -2.35
N SER A 222 -1.95 8.00 -3.67
CA SER A 222 -1.56 6.98 -4.64
C SER A 222 -0.09 6.58 -4.51
N MET A 223 0.79 7.55 -4.28
CA MET A 223 2.23 7.32 -4.13
C MET A 223 2.60 6.67 -2.79
N ASN A 224 1.94 7.09 -1.70
CA ASN A 224 2.39 6.79 -0.33
C ASN A 224 1.52 5.76 0.39
N CYS A 225 0.20 5.85 0.25
CA CYS A 225 -0.76 5.12 1.08
C CYS A 225 -1.38 3.91 0.36
N ARG A 226 -1.72 4.07 -0.92
CA ARG A 226 -2.32 3.05 -1.80
C ARG A 226 -1.61 1.69 -1.78
N PRO A 227 -0.26 1.58 -1.72
CA PRO A 227 0.38 0.26 -1.71
C PRO A 227 -0.07 -0.64 -0.56
N CYS A 228 -0.48 -0.07 0.57
CA CYS A 228 -1.04 -0.79 1.71
C CYS A 228 -2.57 -0.67 1.79
N HIS A 229 -3.11 0.53 1.60
CA HIS A 229 -4.53 0.82 1.81
C HIS A 229 -5.43 0.56 0.60
N GLY A 230 -4.86 0.40 -0.61
CA GLY A 230 -5.58 0.09 -1.85
C GLY A 230 -6.20 1.30 -2.54
N ASP A 231 -6.70 1.12 -3.76
CA ASP A 231 -7.40 2.20 -4.51
C ASP A 231 -8.79 2.47 -3.91
N SER A 232 -9.45 1.43 -3.39
CA SER A 232 -10.75 1.54 -2.74
C SER A 232 -10.64 1.93 -1.26
N VAL A 233 -9.45 2.33 -0.79
CA VAL A 233 -9.16 2.70 0.60
C VAL A 233 -9.59 1.65 1.64
N ALA A 234 -9.70 0.39 1.22
CA ALA A 234 -10.30 -0.69 2.00
C ALA A 234 -9.28 -1.55 2.75
N GLY A 235 -8.00 -1.17 2.73
CA GLY A 235 -6.93 -1.98 3.29
C GLY A 235 -6.58 -3.18 2.42
N ASP A 236 -6.81 -3.07 1.11
CA ASP A 236 -6.68 -4.12 0.10
C ASP A 236 -5.56 -3.82 -0.92
N GLY A 237 -4.60 -2.96 -0.55
CA GLY A 237 -3.42 -2.69 -1.36
C GLY A 237 -2.54 -3.94 -1.55
N PRO A 238 -1.68 -3.98 -2.58
CA PRO A 238 -0.85 -5.15 -2.90
C PRO A 238 0.09 -5.58 -1.76
N MET A 239 0.39 -4.71 -0.79
CA MET A 239 1.18 -5.05 0.39
C MET A 239 0.35 -5.43 1.62
N ALA A 240 -0.98 -5.28 1.58
CA ALA A 240 -1.85 -5.53 2.74
C ALA A 240 -1.71 -6.95 3.30
N ASP A 241 -1.60 -7.94 2.40
CA ASP A 241 -1.45 -9.37 2.75
C ASP A 241 -0.13 -9.72 3.43
N GLY A 242 0.86 -8.82 3.37
CA GLY A 242 2.12 -8.96 4.08
C GLY A 242 2.00 -8.73 5.58
N PHE A 243 0.90 -8.15 6.05
CA PHE A 243 0.70 -7.81 7.45
C PHE A 243 -0.25 -8.80 8.13
N LYS A 244 0.09 -9.19 9.36
CA LYS A 244 -0.78 -10.03 10.21
C LYS A 244 -2.16 -9.39 10.41
N LEU A 245 -2.19 -8.06 10.38
CA LEU A 245 -3.36 -7.21 10.48
C LEU A 245 -3.34 -6.29 9.28
N ARG A 246 -4.31 -6.46 8.38
CA ARG A 246 -4.46 -5.57 7.24
C ARG A 246 -4.72 -4.14 7.71
N PRO A 247 -4.35 -3.14 6.90
CA PRO A 247 -4.76 -1.77 7.16
C PRO A 247 -6.28 -1.68 7.30
N ILE A 248 -6.74 -0.69 8.05
CA ILE A 248 -8.16 -0.48 8.30
C ILE A 248 -8.89 -0.17 6.99
N ASN A 249 -10.09 -0.73 6.84
CA ASN A 249 -11.00 -0.42 5.75
C ASN A 249 -11.73 0.89 6.06
N PHE A 250 -11.46 1.97 5.32
CA PHE A 250 -12.10 3.28 5.55
C PHE A 250 -13.54 3.36 5.02
N THR A 251 -13.96 2.42 4.17
CA THR A 251 -15.32 2.40 3.62
C THR A 251 -16.35 1.83 4.60
N ASP A 252 -15.87 1.02 5.56
CA ASP A 252 -16.71 0.38 6.57
C ASP A 252 -17.29 1.39 7.55
N ASN A 253 -18.57 1.21 7.87
CA ASN A 253 -19.19 2.00 8.92
C ASN A 253 -18.58 1.67 10.29
N GLY A 254 -18.24 2.69 11.06
CA GLY A 254 -17.56 2.58 12.34
C GLY A 254 -16.04 2.75 12.24
N THR A 255 -15.52 3.40 11.20
CA THR A 255 -14.08 3.57 10.97
C THR A 255 -13.67 5.04 10.92
N ILE A 256 -13.23 5.55 9.77
CA ILE A 256 -12.67 6.90 9.62
C ILE A 256 -13.69 8.00 9.91
N GLU A 257 -14.99 7.74 9.74
CA GLU A 257 -16.05 8.72 10.02
C GLU A 257 -16.35 8.87 11.52
N THR A 258 -15.85 7.95 12.36
CA THR A 258 -16.10 7.97 13.82
C THR A 258 -15.06 8.76 14.60
N ILE A 259 -13.98 9.15 13.95
CA ILE A 259 -12.83 9.83 14.56
C ILE A 259 -12.80 11.29 14.12
N VAL A 260 -12.26 12.15 14.98
CA VAL A 260 -12.04 13.55 14.64
C VAL A 260 -10.87 13.66 13.66
N GLU A 261 -10.90 14.68 12.82
CA GLU A 261 -9.92 14.85 11.75
C GLU A 261 -8.48 14.93 12.28
N GLY A 262 -8.28 15.63 13.39
CA GLY A 262 -6.98 15.71 14.05
C GLY A 262 -6.42 14.38 14.59
N TYR A 263 -7.27 13.37 14.85
CA TYR A 263 -6.79 12.01 15.13
C TYR A 263 -6.23 11.37 13.86
N THR A 264 -6.88 11.56 12.72
CA THR A 264 -6.41 11.08 11.41
C THR A 264 -5.06 11.73 11.09
N PHE A 265 -4.94 13.04 11.31
CA PHE A 265 -3.67 13.76 11.17
C PHE A 265 -2.57 13.22 12.08
N TRP A 266 -2.85 13.07 13.37
CA TRP A 266 -1.91 12.50 14.32
C TRP A 266 -1.46 11.09 13.92
N ARG A 267 -2.39 10.29 13.38
CA ARG A 267 -2.16 8.91 12.94
C ARG A 267 -1.27 8.85 11.71
N VAL A 268 -1.52 9.68 10.69
CA VAL A 268 -0.65 9.83 9.51
C VAL A 268 0.73 10.33 9.93
N GLU A 269 0.79 11.32 10.81
CA GLU A 269 2.03 11.90 11.28
C GLU A 269 2.94 10.89 12.01
N ASN A 270 2.38 10.12 12.94
CA ASN A 270 3.15 9.31 13.88
C ASN A 270 3.21 7.82 13.54
N GLY A 271 2.37 7.33 12.62
CA GLY A 271 2.35 5.93 12.24
C GLY A 271 2.10 4.99 13.42
N GLY A 272 2.74 3.82 13.38
CA GLY A 272 2.71 2.83 14.47
C GLY A 272 3.47 3.21 15.76
N PRO A 273 4.67 3.81 15.70
CA PRO A 273 5.43 4.13 16.89
C PRO A 273 4.69 5.06 17.85
N GLY A 274 4.69 4.70 19.14
CA GLY A 274 4.09 5.50 20.19
C GLY A 274 2.65 5.09 20.55
N LEU A 275 2.01 4.18 19.80
CA LEU A 275 0.73 3.58 20.18
C LEU A 275 0.79 2.93 21.59
N PRO A 276 -0.30 2.99 22.38
CA PRO A 276 -0.30 2.49 23.75
C PRO A 276 -0.16 0.97 23.79
N THR A 277 0.31 0.43 24.91
CA THR A 277 0.52 -1.03 25.08
C THR A 277 -0.80 -1.80 24.93
N GLU A 278 -1.95 -1.22 25.24
CA GLU A 278 -3.27 -1.83 25.02
C GLU A 278 -3.60 -1.95 23.52
N ALA A 279 -2.93 -1.18 22.67
CA ALA A 279 -2.91 -1.34 21.22
C ALA A 279 -1.86 -2.38 20.77
N THR A 280 -1.24 -3.16 21.67
CA THR A 280 -0.51 -4.39 21.32
C THR A 280 -1.45 -5.60 21.45
N PRO A 281 -1.46 -6.53 20.47
CA PRO A 281 -0.36 -6.87 19.56
C PRO A 281 -0.42 -6.15 18.20
N TRP A 282 -1.19 -5.05 18.08
CA TRP A 282 -1.49 -4.38 16.81
C TRP A 282 -0.35 -3.48 16.31
N ASP A 283 0.92 -3.91 16.48
CA ASP A 283 2.16 -3.26 15.98
C ASP A 283 1.96 -2.78 14.55
N SER A 284 1.49 -1.54 14.45
CA SER A 284 1.06 -0.98 13.19
C SER A 284 2.29 -0.77 12.34
N ALA A 285 2.32 -1.42 11.18
CA ALA A 285 3.40 -1.24 10.22
C ALA A 285 3.35 0.12 9.50
N MET A 286 2.34 0.96 9.78
CA MET A 286 2.22 2.30 9.21
C MET A 286 3.46 3.14 9.54
N PRO A 287 4.18 3.67 8.54
CA PRO A 287 5.34 4.52 8.74
C PRO A 287 5.02 5.85 9.43
N GLN A 288 6.06 6.52 9.94
CA GLN A 288 5.95 7.89 10.46
C GLN A 288 6.07 8.88 9.30
N TRP A 289 4.94 9.28 8.70
CA TRP A 289 4.98 10.08 7.48
C TRP A 289 5.58 11.47 7.66
N LYS A 290 5.66 11.98 8.89
CA LYS A 290 6.36 13.25 9.20
C LYS A 290 7.83 13.31 8.80
N LEU A 291 8.46 12.15 8.57
CA LEU A 291 9.86 12.07 8.16
C LEU A 291 10.03 12.27 6.65
N ASN A 292 8.97 12.14 5.87
CA ASN A 292 9.02 12.13 4.42
C ASN A 292 8.01 13.07 3.75
N LEU A 293 6.95 13.46 4.46
CA LEU A 293 5.89 14.34 3.98
C LEU A 293 5.80 15.57 4.89
N THR A 294 5.57 16.71 4.24
CA THR A 294 5.27 17.98 4.91
C THR A 294 3.91 17.92 5.60
N GLU A 295 3.64 18.90 6.46
CA GLU A 295 2.31 19.03 7.08
C GLU A 295 1.20 19.24 6.05
N GLU A 296 1.43 20.10 5.06
CA GLU A 296 0.46 20.36 4.00
C GLU A 296 0.15 19.10 3.20
N GLU A 297 1.17 18.35 2.77
CA GLU A 297 0.98 17.10 2.04
C GLU A 297 0.17 16.08 2.84
N ARG A 298 0.40 15.99 4.16
CA ARG A 298 -0.38 15.09 5.02
C ARG A 298 -1.84 15.52 5.12
N TRP A 299 -2.13 16.82 5.23
CA TRP A 299 -3.50 17.32 5.21
C TRP A 299 -4.19 17.07 3.86
N LYS A 300 -3.49 17.26 2.75
CA LYS A 300 -4.00 16.93 1.40
C LYS A 300 -4.32 15.44 1.27
N ILE A 301 -3.44 14.55 1.76
CA ILE A 301 -3.71 13.10 1.80
C ILE A 301 -4.99 12.81 2.60
N ILE A 302 -5.14 13.39 3.79
CA ILE A 302 -6.30 13.13 4.65
C ILE A 302 -7.59 13.58 3.96
N MET A 303 -7.56 14.73 3.29
CA MET A 303 -8.69 15.19 2.46
C MET A 303 -9.08 14.15 1.41
N ALA A 304 -8.09 13.56 0.72
CA ALA A 304 -8.31 12.51 -0.25
C ALA A 304 -8.77 11.19 0.38
N GLU A 305 -8.31 10.82 1.57
CA GLU A 305 -8.76 9.61 2.28
C GLU A 305 -10.27 9.66 2.58
N TYR A 306 -10.77 10.81 3.06
CA TYR A 306 -12.19 11.00 3.32
C TYR A 306 -13.02 11.01 2.04
N ASP A 307 -12.54 11.70 1.00
CA ASP A 307 -13.19 11.75 -0.31
C ASP A 307 -13.29 10.37 -0.97
N LEU A 308 -12.17 9.63 -1.06
CA LEU A 308 -12.13 8.28 -1.62
C LEU A 308 -12.95 7.27 -0.82
N ALA A 309 -13.08 7.48 0.50
CA ALA A 309 -13.95 6.65 1.35
C ALA A 309 -15.43 7.03 1.26
N GLU A 310 -15.76 8.15 0.62
CA GLU A 310 -17.09 8.79 0.64
C GLU A 310 -17.59 9.02 2.08
N LYS A 311 -16.70 9.47 2.96
CA LYS A 311 -16.97 9.73 4.38
C LYS A 311 -16.67 11.18 4.75
N THR A 312 -17.28 11.64 5.83
CA THR A 312 -16.91 12.91 6.48
C THR A 312 -16.35 12.64 7.87
N PRO A 313 -15.38 13.44 8.36
CA PRO A 313 -14.87 13.32 9.72
C PRO A 313 -15.97 13.48 10.77
N ARG A 314 -15.77 12.90 11.95
CA ARG A 314 -16.66 13.15 13.08
C ARG A 314 -16.55 14.62 13.50
N ILE A 315 -17.69 15.29 13.56
CA ILE A 315 -17.81 16.63 14.16
C ILE A 315 -18.06 16.43 15.66
N PRO A 316 -17.19 16.93 16.56
CA PRO A 316 -17.44 16.88 18.00
C PRO A 316 -18.77 17.58 18.34
N GLU A 317 -19.52 16.99 19.28
CA GLU A 317 -20.69 17.67 19.85
C GLU A 317 -20.20 18.91 20.59
N GLY A 318 -20.70 20.10 20.20
CA GLY A 318 -20.37 21.33 20.91
C GLY A 318 -20.84 21.26 22.36
N HIS A 319 -19.95 21.53 23.30
CA HIS A 319 -20.28 21.70 24.72
C HIS A 319 -20.93 23.07 24.99
#